data_AF-A0A0C3QJH4-F1
#
_entry.id   AF-A0A0C3QJH4-F1
#
_cell.length_a   1.000
_cell.length_b   1.000
_cell.length_c   1.000
_cell.angle_alpha   90.00
_cell.angle_beta   90.00
_cell.angle_gamma   90.00
#
_symmetry.space_group_name_H-M   'P 1'
#
loop_
_entity.id
_entity.type
_entity.pdbx_description
1 polymer ?
#
loop_
_entity_poly.entity_id
_entity_poly.type
_entity_poly.pdbx_seq_one_letter_code
_entity_poly.pdbx_strand_id
1 'polypeptide(L)'
;MNSTFYVSDPTALGAPWYYTSAPSLIPGIHDKYLSLASPIIMYWTLSIFFHLLDNYSHCPPFSWMGVERYRIHDSEEMKSRNKATPGEVLGAVIFQQVIQTMAGYWWIPDDTQHPPAMSLAEHGQAMQGYAPWVLRVLQVLLGDVTAAWLIKSYGNHLVYWVYWWIVPTLQTFLAFFVIDTWQYFMHRLFHVNKFLYRHFHSVHHRLYVPYAYGALYNHPLEGFLLDTTGAGLAEFIARSSIRQTALIFGFASAKTVDDHCGFSLPWDPLQFFYRNNARYHDIHHQTYGLKYNFSQPFWIHWDIILGTRWDKPNRPLAAEKRALAAAEAKRQAGSPSPSNGSDLSEDSGVAMEVNKED
;
A
#
# COMPACT_ATOMS: atom_id res chain seq x y z
N MET A 1 -2.37 -48.08 -22.56
CA MET A 1 -1.03 -48.33 -22.00
C MET A 1 -0.95 -47.67 -20.65
N ASN A 2 -0.95 -48.44 -19.55
CA ASN A 2 -0.61 -47.91 -18.23
C ASN A 2 0.92 -47.78 -18.17
N SER A 3 1.47 -46.74 -18.78
CA SER A 3 2.86 -46.36 -18.55
C SER A 3 2.92 -45.67 -17.20
N THR A 4 3.37 -46.39 -16.19
CA THR A 4 3.65 -45.88 -14.85
C THR A 4 4.48 -44.61 -15.00
N PHE A 5 3.96 -43.52 -14.45
CA PHE A 5 4.47 -42.17 -14.61
C PHE A 5 5.75 -42.00 -13.79
N TYR A 6 6.88 -42.51 -14.28
CA TYR A 6 8.16 -42.34 -13.61
C TYR A 6 8.80 -41.02 -14.01
N VAL A 7 8.42 -39.96 -13.29
CA VAL A 7 9.30 -38.80 -13.15
C VAL A 7 10.49 -39.29 -12.33
N SER A 8 11.61 -39.55 -12.99
CA SER A 8 12.88 -39.84 -12.32
C SER A 8 13.16 -38.77 -11.27
N ASP A 9 13.73 -39.17 -10.13
CA ASP A 9 13.91 -38.34 -8.93
C ASP A 9 13.99 -36.82 -9.20
N PRO A 10 12.91 -36.06 -8.96
CA PRO A 10 12.86 -34.64 -9.30
C PRO A 10 13.83 -33.78 -8.46
N THR A 11 14.46 -34.36 -7.42
CA THR A 11 15.50 -33.69 -6.61
C THR A 11 16.86 -33.65 -7.29
N ALA A 12 17.07 -34.44 -8.36
CA ALA A 12 18.33 -34.46 -9.12
C ALA A 12 18.66 -33.11 -9.78
N LEU A 13 17.67 -32.23 -9.94
CA LEU A 13 17.83 -30.88 -10.50
C LEU A 13 18.38 -29.84 -9.51
N GLY A 14 18.58 -30.23 -8.25
CA GLY A 14 19.01 -29.33 -7.19
C GLY A 14 17.90 -28.39 -6.73
N ALA A 15 18.08 -27.75 -5.57
CA ALA A 15 17.12 -26.80 -5.04
C ALA A 15 17.22 -25.43 -5.75
N PRO A 16 16.12 -24.68 -5.90
CA PRO A 16 16.20 -23.31 -6.42
C PRO A 16 16.96 -22.40 -5.45
N TRP A 17 17.48 -21.27 -5.93
CA TRP A 17 18.35 -20.39 -5.16
C TRP A 17 17.70 -19.79 -3.90
N TYR A 18 16.37 -19.67 -3.86
CA TYR A 18 15.62 -19.15 -2.71
C TYR A 18 15.21 -20.25 -1.72
N TYR A 19 15.48 -21.53 -2.02
CA TYR A 19 15.26 -22.61 -1.06
C TYR A 19 16.30 -22.56 0.05
N THR A 20 15.86 -22.80 1.27
CA THR A 20 16.75 -23.06 2.40
C THR A 20 16.13 -24.07 3.35
N SER A 21 16.93 -25.09 3.70
CA SER A 21 16.59 -26.08 4.72
C SER A 21 16.83 -25.57 6.14
N ALA A 22 17.29 -24.32 6.29
CA ALA A 22 17.46 -23.73 7.61
C ALA A 22 16.09 -23.68 8.32
N PRO A 23 16.03 -23.94 9.64
CA PRO A 23 14.79 -23.87 10.41
C PRO A 23 14.24 -22.44 10.51
N SER A 24 15.09 -21.43 10.27
CA SER A 24 14.74 -20.01 10.21
C SER A 24 15.54 -19.30 9.13
N LEU A 25 14.98 -18.24 8.54
CA LEU A 25 15.70 -17.39 7.58
C LEU A 25 16.79 -16.55 8.25
N ILE A 26 16.56 -16.10 9.48
CA ILE A 26 17.53 -15.35 10.28
C ILE A 26 17.89 -16.18 11.51
N PRO A 27 19.17 -16.53 11.72
CA PRO A 27 19.58 -17.33 12.88
C PRO A 27 19.10 -16.72 14.19
N GLY A 28 18.34 -17.50 14.96
CA GLY A 28 17.78 -17.07 16.26
C GLY A 28 16.44 -16.34 16.20
N ILE A 29 15.91 -16.04 15.01
CA ILE A 29 14.58 -15.44 14.83
C ILE A 29 13.69 -16.43 14.09
N HIS A 30 12.65 -16.89 14.76
CA HIS A 30 11.66 -17.77 14.16
C HIS A 30 10.92 -17.12 13.00
N ASP A 31 10.61 -17.88 11.95
CA ASP A 31 9.98 -17.34 10.74
C ASP A 31 8.61 -16.72 11.03
N LYS A 32 7.89 -17.19 12.07
CA LYS A 32 6.71 -16.51 12.62
C LYS A 32 6.99 -15.05 12.99
N TYR A 33 8.01 -14.79 13.79
CA TYR A 33 8.33 -13.42 14.21
C TYR A 33 8.83 -12.59 13.03
N LEU A 34 9.58 -13.18 12.11
CA LEU A 34 10.01 -12.50 10.90
C LEU A 34 8.80 -12.10 10.03
N SER A 35 7.80 -12.97 9.90
CA SER A 35 6.58 -12.68 9.12
C SER A 35 5.75 -11.55 9.74
N LEU A 36 5.70 -11.45 11.07
CA LEU A 36 5.04 -10.35 11.79
C LEU A 36 5.84 -9.04 11.70
N ALA A 37 7.17 -9.11 11.76
CA ALA A 37 8.04 -7.93 11.71
C ALA A 37 8.18 -7.37 10.29
N SER A 38 8.13 -8.21 9.25
CA SER A 38 8.36 -7.81 7.85
C SER A 38 7.51 -6.62 7.38
N PRO A 39 6.16 -6.62 7.51
CA PRO A 39 5.34 -5.47 7.10
C PRO A 39 5.70 -4.19 7.87
N ILE A 40 6.02 -4.29 9.17
CA ILE A 40 6.39 -3.14 10.00
C ILE A 40 7.75 -2.57 9.59
N ILE A 41 8.74 -3.44 9.37
CA ILE A 41 10.08 -3.04 8.91
C ILE A 41 9.95 -2.34 7.56
N MET A 42 9.26 -2.96 6.60
CA MET A 42 9.06 -2.37 5.27
C MET A 42 8.32 -1.03 5.35
N TYR A 43 7.28 -0.94 6.17
CA TYR A 43 6.51 0.28 6.38
C TYR A 43 7.41 1.43 6.85
N TRP A 44 8.18 1.21 7.93
CA TRP A 44 8.99 2.27 8.52
C TRP A 44 10.24 2.58 7.68
N THR A 45 10.86 1.58 7.05
CA THR A 45 12.00 1.83 6.14
C THR A 45 11.59 2.76 4.99
N LEU A 46 10.49 2.49 4.30
CA LEU A 46 10.01 3.34 3.21
C LEU A 46 9.46 4.68 3.72
N SER A 47 8.76 4.67 4.85
CA SER A 47 8.26 5.89 5.49
C SER A 47 9.39 6.85 5.83
N ILE A 48 10.47 6.36 6.44
CA ILE A 48 11.66 7.15 6.76
C ILE A 48 12.33 7.60 5.47
N PHE A 49 12.50 6.72 4.48
CA PHE A 49 13.09 7.09 3.19
C PHE A 49 12.35 8.27 2.54
N PHE A 50 11.03 8.19 2.39
CA PHE A 50 10.24 9.27 1.79
C PHE A 50 10.15 10.51 2.68
N HIS A 51 10.14 10.35 4.01
CA HIS A 51 10.21 11.49 4.92
C HIS A 51 11.55 12.24 4.80
N LEU A 52 12.66 11.51 4.71
CA LEU A 52 13.98 12.12 4.48
C LEU A 52 14.04 12.76 3.09
N LEU A 53 13.46 12.12 2.08
CA LEU A 53 13.34 12.70 0.75
C LEU A 53 12.61 14.05 0.85
N ASP A 54 11.43 14.08 1.44
CA ASP A 54 10.58 15.27 1.57
C ASP A 54 11.24 16.45 2.30
N ASN A 55 12.06 16.18 3.31
CA ASN A 55 12.66 17.24 4.14
C ASN A 55 14.04 17.69 3.65
N TYR A 56 14.77 16.84 2.92
CA TYR A 56 16.18 17.09 2.60
C TYR A 56 16.47 17.17 1.11
N SER A 57 15.57 16.79 0.20
CA SER A 57 15.88 16.85 -1.23
C SER A 57 15.97 18.26 -1.81
N HIS A 58 15.57 19.28 -1.06
CA HIS A 58 15.79 20.69 -1.40
C HIS A 58 17.21 21.21 -1.05
N CYS A 59 17.96 20.53 -0.16
CA CYS A 59 19.22 21.06 0.37
C CYS A 59 20.45 20.21 -0.04
N PRO A 60 21.66 20.81 -0.10
CA PRO A 60 22.89 20.03 -0.30
C PRO A 60 23.09 19.02 0.85
N PRO A 61 23.60 17.81 0.58
CA PRO A 61 24.14 17.32 -0.69
C PRO A 61 23.10 16.62 -1.59
N PHE A 62 21.79 16.69 -1.32
CA PHE A 62 20.77 15.92 -2.04
C PHE A 62 20.01 16.71 -3.11
N SER A 63 20.18 18.03 -3.15
CA SER A 63 19.54 18.94 -4.11
C SER A 63 19.79 18.60 -5.58
N TRP A 64 20.90 17.94 -5.91
CA TRP A 64 21.20 17.50 -7.29
C TRP A 64 20.24 16.42 -7.81
N MET A 65 19.56 15.69 -6.92
CA MET A 65 18.56 14.68 -7.32
C MET A 65 17.33 15.35 -7.96
N GLY A 66 17.02 16.58 -7.54
CA GLY A 66 15.95 17.42 -8.08
C GLY A 66 14.56 16.75 -8.05
N VAL A 67 14.31 15.89 -7.06
CA VAL A 67 13.06 15.09 -6.96
C VAL A 67 11.83 15.94 -6.65
N GLU A 68 12.03 17.18 -6.21
CA GLU A 68 10.98 18.14 -5.89
C GLU A 68 10.03 18.42 -7.04
N ARG A 69 10.52 18.32 -8.28
CA ARG A 69 9.70 18.46 -9.49
C ARG A 69 8.66 17.34 -9.65
N TYR A 70 8.80 16.26 -8.89
CA TYR A 70 7.91 15.11 -8.87
C TYR A 70 7.00 15.09 -7.64
N ARG A 71 7.13 16.06 -6.74
CA ARG A 71 6.25 16.22 -5.60
C ARG A 71 4.84 16.59 -6.09
N ILE A 72 3.82 15.94 -5.55
CA ILE A 72 2.43 16.15 -5.99
C ILE A 72 1.87 17.47 -5.43
N HIS A 73 2.16 17.75 -4.16
CA HIS A 73 1.71 18.91 -3.40
C HIS A 73 2.86 19.53 -2.61
N ASP A 74 2.95 20.86 -2.55
CA ASP A 74 4.01 21.56 -1.80
C ASP A 74 3.86 21.37 -0.27
N SER A 75 4.96 21.45 0.50
CA SER A 75 4.95 21.23 1.96
C SER A 75 3.97 22.13 2.72
N GLU A 76 3.81 23.38 2.30
CA GLU A 76 2.91 24.32 2.96
C GLU A 76 1.43 23.94 2.72
N GLU A 77 1.13 23.35 1.56
CA GLU A 77 -0.19 22.77 1.29
C GLU A 77 -0.44 21.58 2.24
N MET A 78 0.55 20.72 2.42
CA MET A 78 0.47 19.59 3.36
C MET A 78 0.19 20.05 4.79
N LYS A 79 0.91 21.06 5.29
CA LYS A 79 0.75 21.58 6.65
C LYS A 79 -0.59 22.29 6.86
N SER A 80 -1.08 23.01 5.85
CA SER A 80 -2.29 23.83 5.98
C SER A 80 -3.59 23.05 5.78
N ARG A 81 -3.58 21.99 4.97
CA ARG A 81 -4.79 21.23 4.61
C ARG A 81 -5.03 20.00 5.47
N ASN A 82 -3.97 19.41 6.02
CA ASN A 82 -4.09 18.25 6.90
C ASN A 82 -4.66 18.67 8.27
N LYS A 83 -5.63 17.91 8.76
CA LYS A 83 -6.36 18.17 10.00
C LYS A 83 -5.89 17.32 11.18
N ALA A 84 -4.86 16.51 10.97
CA ALA A 84 -4.24 15.69 12.00
C ALA A 84 -2.78 16.11 12.14
N THR A 85 -2.31 16.20 13.38
CA THR A 85 -0.92 16.50 13.68
C THR A 85 -0.03 15.27 13.41
N PRO A 86 1.27 15.47 13.14
CA PRO A 86 2.20 14.34 12.97
C PRO A 86 2.23 13.38 14.17
N GLY A 87 2.09 13.90 15.39
CA GLY A 87 2.08 13.09 16.62
C GLY A 87 0.82 12.21 16.74
N GLU A 88 -0.36 12.73 16.40
CA GLU A 88 -1.59 11.94 16.35
C GLU A 88 -1.50 10.82 15.32
N VAL A 89 -0.89 11.12 14.16
CA VAL A 89 -0.72 10.17 13.07
C VAL A 89 0.25 9.06 13.45
N LEU A 90 1.41 9.42 14.00
CA LEU A 90 2.39 8.47 14.49
C LEU A 90 1.80 7.55 15.58
N GLY A 91 1.09 8.13 16.55
CA GLY A 91 0.46 7.36 17.63
C GLY A 91 -0.59 6.38 17.11
N ALA A 92 -1.44 6.80 16.17
CA ALA A 92 -2.47 5.94 15.58
C ALA A 92 -1.87 4.79 14.77
N VAL A 93 -0.85 5.07 13.94
CA VAL A 93 -0.16 4.05 13.13
C VAL A 93 0.52 3.01 14.03
N ILE A 94 1.24 3.45 15.06
CA ILE A 94 1.88 2.53 16.03
C ILE A 94 0.81 1.68 16.74
N PHE A 95 -0.28 2.30 17.18
CA PHE A 95 -1.39 1.59 17.83
C PHE A 95 -2.00 0.51 16.92
N GLN A 96 -2.22 0.84 15.66
CA GLN A 96 -2.74 -0.10 14.67
C GLN A 96 -1.76 -1.24 14.39
N GLN A 97 -0.47 -0.95 14.24
CA GLN A 97 0.56 -1.98 14.06
C GLN A 97 0.67 -2.91 15.27
N VAL A 98 0.49 -2.41 16.50
CA VAL A 98 0.41 -3.24 17.71
C VAL A 98 -0.79 -4.20 17.62
N ILE A 99 -1.98 -3.70 17.31
CA ILE A 99 -3.19 -4.54 17.17
C ILE A 99 -3.00 -5.58 16.05
N GLN A 100 -2.49 -5.17 14.89
CA GLN A 100 -2.23 -6.06 13.75
C GLN A 100 -1.21 -7.14 14.11
N THR A 101 -0.14 -6.79 14.83
CA THR A 101 0.87 -7.74 15.31
C THR A 101 0.28 -8.74 16.30
N MET A 102 -0.56 -8.28 17.24
CA MET A 102 -1.24 -9.16 18.19
C MET A 102 -2.20 -10.12 17.48
N ALA A 103 -2.98 -9.63 16.52
CA ALA A 103 -3.87 -10.45 15.71
C ALA A 103 -3.10 -11.48 14.88
N GLY A 104 -2.00 -11.07 14.24
CA GLY A 104 -1.12 -11.96 13.49
C GLY A 104 -0.44 -13.01 14.38
N TYR A 105 0.00 -12.63 15.58
CA TYR A 105 0.59 -13.54 16.55
C TYR A 105 -0.36 -14.67 16.96
N TRP A 106 -1.66 -14.35 17.10
CA TRP A 106 -2.71 -15.32 17.38
C TRP A 106 -3.11 -16.14 16.16
N TRP A 107 -3.16 -15.52 14.97
CA TRP A 107 -3.53 -16.16 13.72
C TRP A 107 -2.50 -17.20 13.24
N ILE A 108 -1.22 -16.83 13.30
CA ILE A 108 -0.12 -17.67 12.81
C ILE A 108 0.21 -18.72 13.88
N PRO A 109 0.00 -20.02 13.61
CA PRO A 109 0.34 -21.07 14.56
C PRO A 109 1.82 -21.03 14.92
N ASP A 110 2.18 -21.39 16.15
CA ASP A 110 3.58 -21.66 16.46
C ASP A 110 4.04 -22.86 15.61
N ASP A 111 5.26 -22.79 15.04
CA ASP A 111 5.87 -23.80 14.16
C ASP A 111 5.99 -25.24 14.74
N THR A 112 5.28 -25.54 15.83
CA THR A 112 4.93 -26.91 16.21
C THR A 112 3.90 -27.55 15.28
N GLN A 113 3.11 -26.76 14.54
CA GLN A 113 2.08 -27.25 13.61
C GLN A 113 2.50 -27.24 12.13
N HIS A 114 3.55 -26.49 11.78
CA HIS A 114 4.21 -26.56 10.48
C HIS A 114 5.59 -27.16 10.68
N PRO A 115 5.91 -28.32 10.10
CA PRO A 115 7.24 -28.90 10.26
C PRO A 115 8.31 -27.90 9.80
N PRO A 116 9.55 -27.98 10.35
CA PRO A 116 10.67 -27.18 9.87
C PRO A 116 10.74 -27.24 8.34
N ALA A 117 11.29 -26.18 7.72
CA ALA A 117 11.42 -26.05 6.27
C ALA A 117 11.69 -27.41 5.63
N MET A 118 10.71 -27.89 4.83
CA MET A 118 10.72 -29.24 4.27
C MET A 118 12.12 -29.55 3.71
N SER A 119 12.64 -30.70 4.07
CA SER A 119 13.88 -31.21 3.49
C SER A 119 13.73 -31.34 1.98
N LEU A 120 14.85 -31.31 1.26
CA LEU A 120 14.83 -31.47 -0.19
C LEU A 120 14.20 -32.81 -0.61
N ALA A 121 14.35 -33.85 0.21
CA ALA A 121 13.72 -35.15 0.02
C ALA A 121 12.18 -35.07 0.13
N GLU A 122 11.65 -34.37 1.13
CA GLU A 122 10.21 -34.15 1.29
C GLU A 122 9.63 -33.31 0.14
N HIS A 123 10.35 -32.27 -0.31
CA HIS A 123 9.97 -31.54 -1.52
C HIS A 123 9.99 -32.45 -2.77
N GLY A 124 10.96 -33.35 -2.86
CA GLY A 124 11.01 -34.41 -3.88
C GLY A 124 9.75 -35.25 -3.93
N GLN A 125 9.29 -35.70 -2.76
CA GLN A 125 8.04 -36.45 -2.63
C GLN A 125 6.81 -35.60 -3.00
N ALA A 126 6.75 -34.35 -2.53
CA ALA A 126 5.66 -33.45 -2.86
C ALA A 126 5.56 -33.17 -4.38
N MET A 127 6.70 -33.01 -5.06
CA MET A 127 6.77 -32.85 -6.51
C MET A 127 6.14 -34.03 -7.27
N GLN A 128 6.29 -35.26 -6.78
CA GLN A 128 5.63 -36.42 -7.41
C GLN A 128 4.10 -36.29 -7.42
N GLY A 129 3.51 -35.62 -6.42
CA GLY A 129 2.08 -35.32 -6.38
C GLY A 129 1.59 -34.40 -7.52
N TYR A 130 2.48 -33.58 -8.10
CA TYR A 130 2.15 -32.69 -9.22
C TYR A 130 2.25 -33.37 -10.59
N ALA A 131 2.98 -34.48 -10.68
CA ALA A 131 3.23 -35.16 -11.94
C ALA A 131 1.95 -35.55 -12.73
N PRO A 132 0.89 -36.10 -12.10
CA PRO A 132 -0.37 -36.39 -12.80
C PRO A 132 -1.10 -35.14 -13.27
N TRP A 133 -0.99 -34.02 -12.55
CA TRP A 133 -1.60 -32.76 -12.96
C TRP A 133 -0.90 -32.17 -14.18
N VAL A 134 0.44 -32.17 -14.17
CA VAL A 134 1.24 -31.73 -15.33
C VAL A 134 0.89 -32.54 -16.58
N LEU A 135 0.80 -33.88 -16.46
CA LEU A 135 0.36 -34.71 -17.58
C LEU A 135 -1.01 -34.28 -18.10
N ARG A 136 -2.01 -34.17 -17.22
CA ARG A 136 -3.38 -33.84 -17.64
C ARG A 136 -3.44 -32.51 -18.38
N VAL A 137 -2.72 -31.50 -17.89
CA VAL A 137 -2.63 -30.19 -18.56
C VAL A 137 -2.01 -30.34 -19.96
N LEU A 138 -0.90 -31.07 -20.10
CA LEU A 138 -0.26 -31.30 -21.39
C LEU A 138 -1.17 -32.09 -22.36
N GLN A 139 -1.90 -33.09 -21.87
CA GLN A 139 -2.85 -33.86 -22.68
C GLN A 139 -3.98 -32.99 -23.21
N VAL A 140 -4.56 -32.14 -22.35
CA VAL A 140 -5.62 -31.21 -22.74
C VAL A 140 -5.13 -30.19 -23.77
N LEU A 141 -3.92 -29.67 -23.61
CA LEU A 141 -3.40 -28.60 -24.47
C LEU A 141 -2.78 -29.11 -25.79
N LEU A 142 -2.13 -30.28 -25.77
CA LEU A 142 -1.24 -30.74 -26.85
C LEU A 142 -1.58 -32.14 -27.40
N GLY A 143 -2.57 -32.82 -26.82
CA GLY A 143 -2.95 -34.19 -27.15
C GLY A 143 -2.05 -35.25 -26.53
N ASP A 144 -2.54 -36.50 -26.47
CA ASP A 144 -1.91 -37.59 -25.72
C ASP A 144 -0.50 -37.95 -26.22
N VAL A 145 -0.29 -37.99 -27.54
CA VAL A 145 1.00 -38.40 -28.12
C VAL A 145 2.09 -37.38 -27.78
N THR A 146 1.81 -36.08 -27.96
CA THR A 146 2.75 -35.00 -27.65
C THR A 146 3.01 -34.92 -26.15
N ALA A 147 1.97 -35.04 -25.33
CA ALA A 147 2.09 -35.04 -23.87
C ALA A 147 2.98 -36.19 -23.38
N ALA A 148 2.76 -37.41 -23.90
CA ALA A 148 3.58 -38.58 -23.53
C ALA A 148 5.05 -38.38 -23.91
N TRP A 149 5.34 -37.82 -25.09
CA TRP A 149 6.71 -37.49 -25.49
C TRP A 149 7.35 -36.44 -24.57
N LEU A 150 6.63 -35.35 -24.27
CA LEU A 150 7.13 -34.29 -23.37
C LEU A 150 7.40 -34.80 -21.96
N ILE A 151 6.52 -35.63 -21.41
CA ILE A 151 6.74 -36.23 -20.10
C ILE A 151 7.95 -37.15 -20.11
N LYS A 152 8.10 -38.00 -21.14
CA LYS A 152 9.24 -38.90 -21.24
C LYS A 152 10.56 -38.15 -21.37
N SER A 153 10.58 -37.05 -22.12
CA SER A 153 11.80 -36.27 -22.40
C SER A 153 12.13 -35.23 -21.32
N TYR A 154 11.12 -34.64 -20.67
CA TYR A 154 11.27 -33.44 -19.81
C TYR A 154 10.46 -33.49 -18.51
N GLY A 155 9.85 -34.62 -18.15
CA GLY A 155 8.93 -34.74 -17.01
C GLY A 155 9.47 -34.17 -15.70
N ASN A 156 10.73 -34.47 -15.35
CA ASN A 156 11.37 -33.93 -14.15
C ASN A 156 11.44 -32.40 -14.15
N HIS A 157 11.91 -31.82 -15.26
CA HIS A 157 12.03 -30.36 -15.38
C HIS A 157 10.67 -29.69 -15.35
N LEU A 158 9.66 -30.26 -16.02
CA LEU A 158 8.31 -29.71 -16.04
C LEU A 158 7.68 -29.70 -14.64
N VAL A 159 7.78 -30.81 -13.91
CA VAL A 159 7.29 -30.90 -12.53
C VAL A 159 8.06 -29.96 -11.61
N TYR A 160 9.39 -29.90 -11.76
CA TYR A 160 10.25 -28.99 -11.00
C TYR A 160 9.84 -27.52 -11.19
N TRP A 161 9.69 -27.07 -12.44
CA TRP A 161 9.27 -25.70 -12.74
C TRP A 161 7.86 -25.40 -12.25
N VAL A 162 6.94 -26.36 -12.37
CA VAL A 162 5.58 -26.21 -11.84
C VAL A 162 5.60 -26.03 -10.33
N TYR A 163 6.30 -26.92 -9.63
CA TYR A 163 6.33 -26.94 -8.17
C TYR A 163 7.05 -25.73 -7.57
N TRP A 164 8.27 -25.46 -8.03
CA TRP A 164 9.10 -24.43 -7.43
C TRP A 164 8.68 -23.03 -7.87
N TRP A 165 8.33 -22.84 -9.14
CA TRP A 165 8.16 -21.50 -9.69
C TRP A 165 6.71 -21.13 -9.96
N ILE A 166 5.98 -21.98 -10.68
CA ILE A 166 4.61 -21.64 -11.11
C ILE A 166 3.68 -21.60 -9.90
N VAL A 167 3.69 -22.62 -9.04
CA VAL A 167 2.79 -22.70 -7.88
C VAL A 167 2.98 -21.50 -6.93
N PRO A 168 4.19 -21.20 -6.39
CA PRO A 168 4.36 -20.04 -5.51
C PRO A 168 4.07 -18.71 -6.20
N THR A 169 4.38 -18.58 -7.49
CA THR A 169 4.01 -17.38 -8.25
C THR A 169 2.50 -17.21 -8.31
N LEU A 170 1.75 -18.25 -8.68
CA LEU A 170 0.29 -18.20 -8.72
C LEU A 170 -0.32 -17.94 -7.34
N GLN A 171 0.25 -18.50 -6.27
CA GLN A 171 -0.17 -18.22 -4.91
C GLN A 171 0.04 -16.74 -4.54
N THR A 172 1.20 -16.16 -4.89
CA THR A 172 1.47 -14.73 -4.67
C THR A 172 0.51 -13.83 -5.45
N PHE A 173 0.28 -14.12 -6.73
CA PHE A 173 -0.69 -13.37 -7.55
C PHE A 173 -2.12 -13.50 -7.00
N LEU A 174 -2.50 -14.70 -6.56
CA LEU A 174 -3.80 -14.93 -5.92
C LEU A 174 -3.92 -14.14 -4.62
N ALA A 175 -2.87 -14.10 -3.78
CA ALA A 175 -2.86 -13.31 -2.56
C ALA A 175 -3.04 -11.82 -2.86
N PHE A 176 -2.27 -11.26 -3.81
CA PHE A 176 -2.43 -9.87 -4.22
C PHE A 176 -3.82 -9.58 -4.77
N PHE A 177 -4.39 -10.49 -5.57
CA PHE A 177 -5.75 -10.36 -6.09
C PHE A 177 -6.81 -10.37 -4.96
N VAL A 178 -6.65 -11.23 -3.95
CA VAL A 178 -7.54 -11.27 -2.78
C VAL A 178 -7.43 -9.98 -1.97
N ILE A 179 -6.21 -9.47 -1.73
CA ILE A 179 -5.97 -8.18 -1.04
C ILE A 179 -6.68 -7.07 -1.80
N ASP A 180 -6.42 -6.92 -3.10
CA ASP A 180 -7.02 -5.89 -3.95
C ASP A 180 -8.55 -5.94 -3.93
N THR A 181 -9.09 -7.16 -4.01
CA THR A 181 -10.54 -7.38 -4.00
C THR A 181 -11.13 -6.96 -2.67
N TRP A 182 -10.58 -7.46 -1.56
CA TRP A 182 -11.05 -7.15 -0.23
C TRP A 182 -10.98 -5.65 0.07
N GLN A 183 -9.82 -5.06 -0.18
CA GLN A 183 -9.56 -3.64 0.03
C GLN A 183 -10.47 -2.77 -0.82
N TYR A 184 -10.64 -3.06 -2.12
CA TYR A 184 -11.55 -2.29 -2.97
C TYR A 184 -12.98 -2.28 -2.42
N PHE A 185 -13.54 -3.46 -2.11
CA PHE A 185 -14.94 -3.54 -1.69
C PHE A 185 -15.16 -2.93 -0.31
N MET A 186 -14.24 -3.14 0.63
CA MET A 186 -14.30 -2.50 1.95
C MET A 186 -14.12 -0.98 1.85
N HIS A 187 -13.12 -0.50 1.12
CA HIS A 187 -12.86 0.92 0.94
C HIS A 187 -14.07 1.62 0.31
N ARG A 188 -14.61 1.06 -0.78
CA ARG A 188 -15.84 1.59 -1.40
C ARG A 188 -17.04 1.55 -0.46
N LEU A 189 -17.22 0.47 0.32
CA LEU A 189 -18.29 0.38 1.31
C LEU A 189 -18.18 1.50 2.35
N PHE A 190 -16.97 1.74 2.86
CA PHE A 190 -16.69 2.78 3.85
C PHE A 190 -16.93 4.19 3.30
N HIS A 191 -16.78 4.42 1.99
CA HIS A 191 -17.15 5.68 1.34
C HIS A 191 -18.65 5.83 1.07
N VAL A 192 -19.29 4.79 0.55
CA VAL A 192 -20.68 4.88 0.08
C VAL A 192 -21.65 4.87 1.25
N ASN A 193 -21.32 4.16 2.34
CA ASN A 193 -22.13 4.15 3.54
C ASN A 193 -21.82 5.40 4.40
N LYS A 194 -22.81 6.29 4.54
CA LYS A 194 -22.67 7.55 5.30
C LYS A 194 -22.24 7.35 6.77
N PHE A 195 -22.72 6.28 7.41
CA PHE A 195 -22.35 5.98 8.79
C PHE A 195 -20.89 5.57 8.89
N LEU A 196 -20.46 4.64 8.03
CA LEU A 196 -19.08 4.16 8.02
C LEU A 196 -18.09 5.28 7.66
N TYR A 197 -18.43 6.10 6.66
CA TYR A 197 -17.61 7.25 6.29
C TYR A 197 -17.45 8.22 7.47
N ARG A 198 -18.58 8.68 8.04
CA ARG A 198 -18.56 9.74 9.06
C ARG A 198 -17.87 9.33 10.34
N HIS A 199 -17.92 8.06 10.74
CA HIS A 199 -17.40 7.61 12.03
C HIS A 199 -16.03 6.93 11.94
N PHE A 200 -15.67 6.38 10.78
CA PHE A 200 -14.43 5.63 10.62
C PHE A 200 -13.56 6.25 9.51
N HIS A 201 -13.99 6.17 8.26
CA HIS A 201 -13.12 6.50 7.11
C HIS A 201 -12.75 7.99 7.01
N SER A 202 -13.60 8.88 7.51
CA SER A 202 -13.30 10.31 7.57
C SER A 202 -12.09 10.65 8.46
N VAL A 203 -11.66 9.74 9.34
CA VAL A 203 -10.40 9.87 10.09
C VAL A 203 -9.23 9.84 9.12
N HIS A 204 -9.19 8.87 8.20
CA HIS A 204 -8.15 8.76 7.17
C HIS A 204 -8.10 10.01 6.29
N HIS A 205 -9.26 10.47 5.82
CA HIS A 205 -9.40 11.70 5.02
C HIS A 205 -9.17 13.01 5.80
N ARG A 206 -8.70 12.97 7.06
CA ARG A 206 -8.09 14.15 7.71
C ARG A 206 -6.72 14.45 7.12
N LEU A 207 -6.05 13.46 6.52
CA LEU A 207 -4.83 13.63 5.74
C LEU A 207 -5.20 13.92 4.28
N TYR A 208 -5.61 15.15 4.03
CA TYR A 208 -5.99 15.60 2.70
C TYR A 208 -4.85 15.54 1.68
N VAL A 209 -3.63 15.87 2.13
CA VAL A 209 -2.39 15.67 1.37
C VAL A 209 -1.70 14.45 1.99
N PRO A 210 -1.78 13.28 1.33
CA PRO A 210 -1.15 12.07 1.82
C PRO A 210 0.37 12.21 1.93
N TYR A 211 0.94 11.54 2.92
CA TYR A 211 2.39 11.40 3.09
C TYR A 211 2.73 10.01 3.65
N ALA A 212 3.95 9.55 3.38
CA ALA A 212 4.37 8.15 3.49
C ALA A 212 4.02 7.48 4.85
N TYR A 213 4.41 8.07 5.98
CA TYR A 213 4.15 7.47 7.30
C TYR A 213 2.69 7.61 7.77
N GLY A 214 1.85 8.37 7.05
CA GLY A 214 0.42 8.49 7.29
C GLY A 214 -0.42 7.44 6.55
N ALA A 215 0.20 6.51 5.81
CA ALA A 215 -0.51 5.54 4.97
C ALA A 215 -1.47 4.62 5.75
N LEU A 216 -1.15 4.30 7.00
CA LEU A 216 -2.03 3.55 7.91
C LEU A 216 -2.70 4.45 8.94
N TYR A 217 -2.83 5.76 8.68
CA TYR A 217 -3.62 6.63 9.55
C TYR A 217 -5.11 6.39 9.29
N ASN A 218 -5.71 5.44 10.00
CA ASN A 218 -7.13 5.17 9.91
C ASN A 218 -7.72 4.85 11.29
N HIS A 219 -9.05 4.70 11.36
CA HIS A 219 -9.69 4.29 12.60
C HIS A 219 -9.35 2.83 12.92
N PRO A 220 -9.06 2.42 14.17
CA PRO A 220 -8.60 1.06 14.48
C PRO A 220 -9.51 -0.07 13.98
N LEU A 221 -10.84 0.11 14.04
CA LEU A 221 -11.80 -0.84 13.48
C LEU A 221 -11.66 -0.97 11.95
N GLU A 222 -11.39 0.13 11.27
CA GLU A 222 -11.16 0.13 9.83
C GLU A 222 -9.85 -0.59 9.51
N GLY A 223 -8.75 -0.27 10.18
CA GLY A 223 -7.48 -0.98 10.02
C GLY A 223 -7.58 -2.49 10.28
N PHE A 224 -8.42 -2.90 11.25
CA PHE A 224 -8.69 -4.32 11.48
C PHE A 224 -9.51 -4.97 10.35
N LEU A 225 -10.59 -4.31 9.90
CA LEU A 225 -11.48 -4.85 8.87
C LEU A 225 -10.85 -4.83 7.48
N LEU A 226 -10.16 -3.75 7.10
CA LEU A 226 -9.53 -3.62 5.80
C LEU A 226 -8.21 -4.40 5.77
N ASP A 227 -7.28 -4.10 6.68
CA ASP A 227 -5.91 -4.59 6.57
C ASP A 227 -5.74 -5.98 7.21
N THR A 228 -6.10 -6.14 8.49
CA THR A 228 -5.88 -7.41 9.21
C THR A 228 -6.70 -8.54 8.61
N THR A 229 -8.00 -8.30 8.40
CA THR A 229 -8.89 -9.32 7.84
C THR A 229 -8.54 -9.62 6.37
N GLY A 230 -8.21 -8.59 5.59
CA GLY A 230 -7.77 -8.76 4.20
C GLY A 230 -6.49 -9.59 4.09
N ALA A 231 -5.51 -9.32 4.96
CA ALA A 231 -4.28 -10.10 5.04
C ALA A 231 -4.56 -11.57 5.42
N GLY A 232 -5.33 -11.80 6.49
CA GLY A 232 -5.69 -13.17 6.92
C GLY A 232 -6.41 -13.97 5.82
N LEU A 233 -7.36 -13.34 5.11
CA LEU A 233 -8.05 -13.98 3.98
C LEU A 233 -7.10 -14.29 2.82
N ALA A 234 -6.19 -13.38 2.49
CA ALA A 234 -5.22 -13.58 1.41
C ALA A 234 -4.27 -14.74 1.71
N GLU A 235 -3.73 -14.80 2.92
CA GLU A 235 -2.87 -15.91 3.37
C GLU A 235 -3.61 -17.25 3.34
N PHE A 236 -4.81 -17.28 3.93
CA PHE A 236 -5.65 -18.49 3.97
C PHE A 236 -6.02 -19.02 2.58
N ILE A 237 -6.49 -18.15 1.68
CA ILE A 237 -6.94 -18.53 0.34
C ILE A 237 -5.76 -18.90 -0.56
N ALA A 238 -4.66 -18.15 -0.50
CA ALA A 238 -3.47 -18.44 -1.30
C ALA A 238 -2.70 -19.67 -0.80
N ARG A 239 -2.92 -20.08 0.45
CA ARG A 239 -2.20 -21.17 1.12
C ARG A 239 -0.68 -20.93 1.10
N SER A 240 -0.30 -19.69 1.34
CA SER A 240 1.09 -19.24 1.31
C SER A 240 1.87 -19.86 2.47
N SER A 241 3.14 -20.21 2.24
CA SER A 241 4.03 -20.54 3.36
C SER A 241 4.30 -19.31 4.23
N ILE A 242 4.70 -19.49 5.48
CA ILE A 242 5.02 -18.39 6.41
C ILE A 242 6.09 -17.42 5.85
N ARG A 243 7.09 -17.95 5.14
CA ARG A 243 8.14 -17.18 4.47
C ARG A 243 7.59 -16.38 3.29
N GLN A 244 6.72 -17.00 2.50
CA GLN A 244 6.04 -16.34 1.40
C GLN A 244 5.09 -15.24 1.91
N THR A 245 4.38 -15.49 3.00
CA THR A 245 3.53 -14.52 3.70
C THR A 245 4.33 -13.31 4.17
N ALA A 246 5.52 -13.51 4.74
CA ALA A 246 6.43 -12.42 5.09
C ALA A 246 6.74 -11.53 3.88
N LEU A 247 7.09 -12.13 2.74
CA LEU A 247 7.38 -11.39 1.51
C LEU A 247 6.14 -10.66 0.96
N ILE A 248 4.99 -11.34 0.90
CA ILE A 248 3.72 -10.78 0.39
C ILE A 248 3.31 -9.56 1.20
N PHE A 249 3.31 -9.64 2.54
CA PHE A 249 2.86 -8.54 3.39
C PHE A 249 3.90 -7.45 3.56
N GLY A 250 5.20 -7.79 3.57
CA GLY A 250 6.26 -6.80 3.45
C GLY A 250 6.11 -5.97 2.17
N PHE A 251 5.84 -6.61 1.04
CA PHE A 251 5.61 -5.95 -0.24
C PHE A 251 4.30 -5.16 -0.27
N ALA A 252 3.21 -5.68 0.28
CA ALA A 252 1.94 -4.97 0.36
C ALA A 252 2.06 -3.70 1.23
N SER A 253 2.73 -3.78 2.39
CA SER A 253 3.00 -2.61 3.23
C SER A 253 3.89 -1.58 2.54
N ALA A 254 4.92 -2.03 1.82
CA ALA A 254 5.74 -1.16 0.99
C ALA A 254 4.90 -0.42 -0.06
N LYS A 255 4.00 -1.13 -0.74
CA LYS A 255 3.11 -0.57 -1.75
C LYS A 255 2.13 0.45 -1.17
N THR A 256 1.54 0.15 -0.01
CA THR A 256 0.65 1.10 0.70
C THR A 256 1.38 2.39 1.06
N VAL A 257 2.64 2.31 1.53
CA VAL A 257 3.45 3.51 1.81
C VAL A 257 3.78 4.29 0.55
N ASP A 258 4.17 3.61 -0.53
CA ASP A 258 4.43 4.23 -1.84
C ASP A 258 3.19 4.96 -2.38
N ASP A 259 2.00 4.37 -2.27
CA ASP A 259 0.74 5.01 -2.68
C ASP A 259 0.41 6.29 -1.90
N HIS A 260 1.03 6.50 -0.75
CA HIS A 260 0.87 7.69 0.07
C HIS A 260 2.12 8.56 0.09
N CYS A 261 3.16 8.25 -0.68
CA CYS A 261 4.47 8.88 -0.48
C CYS A 261 4.52 10.38 -0.80
N GLY A 262 3.53 10.90 -1.53
CA GLY A 262 3.47 12.31 -1.95
C GLY A 262 4.34 12.64 -3.17
N PHE A 263 4.99 11.63 -3.76
CA PHE A 263 5.84 11.78 -4.94
C PHE A 263 5.38 10.91 -6.12
N SER A 264 5.40 11.47 -7.32
CA SER A 264 5.21 10.74 -8.58
C SER A 264 6.55 10.54 -9.28
N LEU A 265 7.34 9.60 -8.78
CA LEU A 265 8.72 9.36 -9.23
C LEU A 265 8.75 8.47 -10.49
N PRO A 266 9.34 8.91 -11.61
CA PRO A 266 9.30 8.14 -12.86
C PRO A 266 10.21 6.90 -12.86
N TRP A 267 11.07 6.76 -11.85
CA TRP A 267 11.97 5.62 -11.68
C TRP A 267 11.58 4.72 -10.50
N ASP A 268 10.47 5.01 -9.82
CA ASP A 268 9.98 4.14 -8.76
C ASP A 268 9.43 2.84 -9.38
N PRO A 269 10.02 1.68 -9.07
CA PRO A 269 9.57 0.41 -9.63
C PRO A 269 8.13 0.07 -9.25
N LEU A 270 7.66 0.44 -8.06
CA LEU A 270 6.29 0.19 -7.62
C LEU A 270 5.30 1.02 -8.45
N GLN A 271 5.61 2.29 -8.70
CA GLN A 271 4.78 3.15 -9.53
C GLN A 271 4.85 2.81 -11.03
N PHE A 272 5.96 2.18 -11.47
CA PHE A 272 6.12 1.70 -12.84
C PHE A 272 5.29 0.45 -13.13
N PHE A 273 5.34 -0.55 -12.23
CA PHE A 273 4.64 -1.83 -12.44
C PHE A 273 3.15 -1.76 -12.11
N TYR A 274 2.74 -0.88 -11.18
CA TYR A 274 1.36 -0.80 -10.72
C TYR A 274 0.70 0.50 -11.15
N ARG A 275 -0.51 0.38 -11.71
CA ARG A 275 -1.32 1.53 -12.15
C ARG A 275 -1.91 2.30 -10.98
N ASN A 276 -2.15 1.61 -9.87
CA ASN A 276 -2.39 2.28 -8.62
C ASN A 276 -1.04 2.78 -8.11
N ASN A 277 -0.90 4.08 -7.93
CA ASN A 277 0.33 4.74 -7.51
C ASN A 277 -0.04 6.01 -6.73
N ALA A 278 0.98 6.69 -6.20
CA ALA A 278 0.82 7.91 -5.42
C ALA A 278 -0.16 8.93 -6.04
N ARG A 279 -0.08 9.16 -7.36
CA ARG A 279 -0.97 10.11 -8.04
C ARG A 279 -2.40 9.60 -8.19
N TYR A 280 -2.58 8.31 -8.45
CA TYR A 280 -3.91 7.70 -8.55
C TYR A 280 -4.64 7.77 -7.21
N HIS A 281 -3.94 7.46 -6.13
CA HIS A 281 -4.46 7.47 -4.78
C HIS A 281 -4.63 8.91 -4.25
N ASP A 282 -3.70 9.82 -4.54
CA ASP A 282 -3.84 11.24 -4.18
C ASP A 282 -5.16 11.84 -4.69
N ILE A 283 -5.54 11.59 -5.95
CA ILE A 283 -6.81 12.05 -6.52
C ILE A 283 -7.99 11.66 -5.62
N HIS A 284 -7.98 10.46 -5.05
CA HIS A 284 -9.05 9.96 -4.19
C HIS A 284 -9.21 10.78 -2.90
N HIS A 285 -8.11 11.21 -2.28
CA HIS A 285 -8.10 12.06 -1.09
C HIS A 285 -8.61 13.48 -1.36
N GLN A 286 -8.59 13.91 -2.62
CA GLN A 286 -9.08 15.24 -2.98
C GLN A 286 -10.61 15.31 -2.93
N THR A 287 -11.14 16.51 -2.65
CA THR A 287 -12.60 16.73 -2.47
C THR A 287 -13.43 16.26 -3.67
N TYR A 288 -12.87 16.40 -4.87
CA TYR A 288 -13.50 15.99 -6.13
C TYR A 288 -13.37 14.48 -6.42
N GLY A 289 -12.39 13.80 -5.82
CA GLY A 289 -12.10 12.39 -6.07
C GLY A 289 -12.63 11.43 -5.02
N LEU A 290 -13.20 11.90 -3.91
CA LEU A 290 -13.82 11.09 -2.83
C LEU A 290 -14.86 10.04 -3.28
N LYS A 291 -15.32 10.08 -4.53
CA LYS A 291 -16.28 9.14 -5.11
C LYS A 291 -15.67 8.20 -6.17
N TYR A 292 -14.35 8.25 -6.34
CA TYR A 292 -13.61 7.55 -7.38
C TYR A 292 -12.32 6.94 -6.83
N ASN A 293 -11.68 6.09 -7.61
CA ASN A 293 -10.35 5.53 -7.33
C ASN A 293 -10.28 4.76 -5.99
N PHE A 294 -11.21 3.82 -5.75
CA PHE A 294 -11.24 3.05 -4.50
C PHE A 294 -10.24 1.89 -4.46
N SER A 295 -9.68 1.49 -5.61
CA SER A 295 -8.71 0.41 -5.68
C SER A 295 -7.48 0.72 -4.84
N GLN A 296 -7.01 -0.28 -4.09
CA GLN A 296 -5.73 -0.32 -3.36
C GLN A 296 -5.38 -1.77 -2.99
N PRO A 297 -4.09 -2.15 -2.91
CA PRO A 297 -2.91 -1.34 -3.22
C PRO A 297 -2.31 -1.58 -4.63
N PHE A 298 -2.68 -2.63 -5.38
CA PHE A 298 -1.91 -3.02 -6.59
C PHE A 298 -2.57 -2.57 -7.90
N TRP A 299 -3.73 -3.10 -8.25
CA TRP A 299 -4.36 -2.91 -9.56
C TRP A 299 -5.66 -2.10 -9.47
N ILE A 300 -6.00 -1.41 -10.56
CA ILE A 300 -7.19 -0.54 -10.66
C ILE A 300 -8.39 -1.22 -11.34
N HIS A 301 -8.35 -2.55 -11.48
CA HIS A 301 -9.29 -3.28 -12.32
C HIS A 301 -10.73 -3.20 -11.78
N TRP A 302 -10.92 -3.21 -10.46
CA TRP A 302 -12.24 -3.04 -9.87
C TRP A 302 -12.84 -1.67 -10.15
N ASP A 303 -12.04 -0.60 -10.08
CA ASP A 303 -12.48 0.74 -10.47
C ASP A 303 -12.90 0.81 -11.95
N ILE A 304 -12.21 0.07 -12.83
CA ILE A 304 -12.57 -0.01 -14.26
C ILE A 304 -13.86 -0.81 -14.45
N ILE A 305 -13.94 -2.01 -13.88
CA ILE A 305 -15.07 -2.94 -14.03
C ILE A 305 -16.37 -2.31 -13.50
N LEU A 306 -16.29 -1.60 -12.37
CA LEU A 306 -17.46 -1.04 -11.68
C LEU A 306 -17.68 0.45 -11.96
N GLY A 307 -16.91 1.04 -12.88
CA GLY A 307 -17.09 2.42 -13.32
C GLY A 307 -16.81 3.47 -12.24
N THR A 308 -15.91 3.18 -11.29
CA THR A 308 -15.48 4.11 -10.23
C THR A 308 -14.10 4.70 -10.46
N ARG A 309 -13.47 4.45 -11.61
CA ARG A 309 -12.22 5.10 -12.00
C ARG A 309 -12.44 6.59 -12.31
N TRP A 310 -11.55 7.45 -11.83
CA TRP A 310 -11.43 8.81 -12.30
C TRP A 310 -10.85 8.83 -13.72
N ASP A 311 -11.69 9.10 -14.71
CA ASP A 311 -11.36 9.09 -16.14
C ASP A 311 -11.22 10.48 -16.76
N LYS A 312 -11.55 11.55 -16.02
CA LYS A 312 -11.59 12.91 -16.55
C LYS A 312 -10.18 13.51 -16.66
N PRO A 313 -9.67 13.77 -17.88
CA PRO A 313 -8.41 14.48 -18.04
C PRO A 313 -8.62 15.94 -17.61
N ASN A 314 -7.85 16.40 -16.61
CA ASN A 314 -7.56 17.81 -16.34
C ASN A 314 -8.70 18.78 -15.96
N ARG A 315 -9.90 18.32 -15.54
CA ARG A 315 -10.93 19.26 -15.05
C ARG A 315 -10.75 19.74 -13.59
N PRO A 316 -10.30 18.95 -12.59
CA PRO A 316 -10.33 19.42 -11.19
C PRO A 316 -9.13 20.25 -10.81
N LEU A 317 -7.90 19.86 -11.15
CA LEU A 317 -6.71 20.57 -10.69
C LEU A 317 -6.66 22.03 -11.14
N ALA A 318 -6.97 22.33 -12.40
CA ALA A 318 -6.97 23.72 -12.89
C ALA A 318 -8.19 24.53 -12.44
N ALA A 319 -9.38 23.92 -12.39
CA ALA A 319 -10.61 24.60 -11.99
C ALA A 319 -10.68 24.81 -10.46
N GLU A 320 -10.19 23.85 -9.68
CA GLU A 320 -10.10 23.94 -8.23
C GLU A 320 -8.92 24.80 -7.78
N LYS A 321 -7.74 24.75 -8.44
CA LYS A 321 -6.68 25.77 -8.21
C LYS A 321 -7.20 27.17 -8.52
N ARG A 322 -8.00 27.35 -9.58
CA ARG A 322 -8.66 28.63 -9.88
C ARG A 322 -9.72 29.00 -8.85
N ALA A 323 -10.53 28.05 -8.38
CA ALA A 323 -11.58 28.30 -7.38
C ALA A 323 -10.99 28.59 -6.00
N LEU A 324 -9.91 27.89 -5.60
CA LEU A 324 -9.12 28.12 -4.39
C LEU A 324 -8.43 29.48 -4.45
N ALA A 325 -7.72 29.79 -5.55
CA ALA A 325 -7.11 31.10 -5.74
C ALA A 325 -8.16 32.23 -5.71
N ALA A 326 -9.35 32.00 -6.27
CA ALA A 326 -10.46 32.96 -6.20
C ALA A 326 -11.05 33.10 -4.78
N ALA A 327 -11.11 32.01 -4.00
CA ALA A 327 -11.57 32.04 -2.61
C ALA A 327 -10.56 32.70 -1.66
N GLU A 328 -9.26 32.47 -1.87
CA GLU A 328 -8.16 33.12 -1.15
C GLU A 328 -8.07 34.61 -1.49
N ALA A 329 -8.20 34.98 -2.77
CA ALA A 329 -8.28 36.37 -3.19
C ALA A 329 -9.49 37.08 -2.55
N LYS A 330 -10.65 36.39 -2.43
CA LYS A 330 -11.81 36.92 -1.70
C LYS A 330 -11.58 37.07 -0.20
N ARG A 331 -10.84 36.16 0.43
CA ARG A 331 -10.45 36.28 1.86
C ARG A 331 -9.49 37.45 2.09
N GLN A 332 -8.52 37.64 1.21
CA GLN A 332 -7.57 38.74 1.29
C GLN A 332 -8.23 40.09 1.01
N ALA A 333 -9.20 40.15 0.08
CA ALA A 333 -9.99 41.34 -0.20
C ALA A 333 -11.06 41.65 0.87
N GLY A 334 -11.43 40.66 1.70
CA GLY A 334 -12.39 40.81 2.79
C GLY A 334 -11.79 41.17 4.16
N SER A 335 -10.46 41.15 4.29
CA SER A 335 -9.75 41.65 5.47
C SER A 335 -9.65 43.18 5.37
N PRO A 336 -10.12 43.96 6.36
CA PRO A 336 -10.00 45.41 6.30
C PRO A 336 -8.52 45.78 6.31
N SER A 337 -8.10 46.55 5.30
CA SER A 337 -6.76 47.14 5.26
C SER A 337 -6.56 47.97 6.55
N PRO A 338 -5.41 47.89 7.24
CA PRO A 338 -5.13 48.82 8.32
C PRO A 338 -5.11 50.21 7.69
N SER A 339 -6.03 51.07 8.10
CA SER A 339 -6.01 52.48 7.71
C SER A 339 -4.69 53.09 8.19
N ASN A 340 -3.85 53.51 7.25
CA ASN A 340 -2.76 54.44 7.52
C ASN A 340 -3.37 55.74 8.06
N GLY A 341 -3.34 55.89 9.38
CA GLY A 341 -3.55 57.15 10.08
C GLY A 341 -2.25 57.56 10.75
N SER A 342 -1.30 58.06 9.96
CA SER A 342 -0.21 58.87 10.46
C SER A 342 -0.57 60.33 10.19
N ASP A 343 -0.99 61.06 11.23
CA ASP A 343 -0.51 62.43 11.36
C ASP A 343 -0.35 62.79 12.83
N LEU A 344 0.73 63.52 13.07
CA LEU A 344 1.39 63.75 14.35
C LEU A 344 0.89 65.03 15.02
N SER A 345 1.21 65.08 16.32
CA SER A 345 1.64 66.26 17.10
C SER A 345 0.64 66.99 18.01
N GLU A 346 1.08 67.03 19.27
CA GLU A 346 0.70 67.87 20.39
C GLU A 346 0.73 69.37 20.04
N ASP A 347 -0.19 70.18 20.60
CA ASP A 347 0.20 71.30 21.48
C ASP A 347 -1.03 71.87 22.24
N SER A 348 -0.68 72.40 23.41
CA SER A 348 -1.34 73.05 24.53
C SER A 348 -2.45 74.10 24.31
N GLY A 349 -3.24 74.31 25.39
CA GLY A 349 -3.67 75.65 25.79
C GLY A 349 -5.16 75.92 25.99
N VAL A 350 -5.61 75.90 27.26
CA VAL A 350 -6.46 76.91 27.94
C VAL A 350 -7.66 77.54 27.18
N ALA A 351 -8.88 77.31 27.67
CA ALA A 351 -9.76 78.36 28.26
C ALA A 351 -11.22 77.87 28.43
N MET A 352 -11.81 78.26 29.56
CA MET A 352 -13.25 78.24 29.82
C MET A 352 -14.03 79.07 28.79
N GLU A 353 -15.23 78.62 28.40
CA GLU A 353 -16.36 79.55 28.32
C GLU A 353 -17.71 78.84 28.53
N VAL A 354 -18.56 79.57 29.25
CA VAL A 354 -19.91 79.28 29.70
C VAL A 354 -20.89 79.79 28.64
N ASN A 355 -21.95 79.04 28.35
CA ASN A 355 -23.35 79.49 28.11
C ASN A 355 -24.15 78.34 27.46
N LYS A 356 -25.23 77.80 28.03
CA LYS A 356 -26.60 78.33 28.31
C LYS A 356 -27.59 77.97 27.17
N GLU A 357 -28.76 77.49 27.62
CA GLU A 357 -30.07 77.45 26.93
C GLU A 357 -30.20 76.33 25.86
N ASP A 358 -31.18 75.43 25.86
CA ASP A 358 -32.51 75.32 26.52
C ASP A 358 -32.86 73.86 26.87
#